data_AF-A0A961AX60-F1
#
_entry.id   AF-A0A961AX60-F1
#
_cell.length_a   1.000
_cell.length_b   1.000
_cell.length_c   1.000
_cell.angle_alpha   90.00
_cell.angle_beta   90.00
_cell.angle_gamma   90.00
#
_symmetry.space_group_name_H-M   'P 1'
#
loop_
_entity.id
_entity.type
_entity.pdbx_description
1 polymer ?
#
loop_
_entity_poly.entity_id
_entity_poly.type
_entity_poly.pdbx_seq_one_letter_code
_entity_poly.pdbx_strand_id
1 'polypeptide(L)' 'KELYAPHADWSAQSLALYTQAVIQGAFILAKAKQGPDVAADCIDHLKRYIELLFNRDSTGSTRDDPSPT' A
#
# COMPACT_ATOMS: atom_id res chain seq x y z
N LYS A 1 10.19 -9.48 -4.96
CA LYS A 1 10.55 -8.41 -4.01
C LYS A 1 12.00 -7.97 -4.22
N GLU A 2 12.94 -8.92 -4.20
CA GLU A 2 14.39 -8.67 -4.29
C GLU A 2 14.85 -7.86 -5.52
N LEU A 3 14.15 -7.92 -6.67
CA LEU A 3 14.58 -7.20 -7.87
C LEU A 3 14.06 -5.76 -7.99
N TYR A 4 12.95 -5.39 -7.32
CA TYR A 4 12.24 -4.12 -7.58
C TYR A 4 12.00 -3.25 -6.34
N ALA A 5 11.91 -3.85 -5.15
CA ALA A 5 11.70 -3.13 -3.89
C ALA A 5 12.34 -3.92 -2.74
N PRO A 6 13.69 -4.03 -2.70
CA PRO A 6 14.40 -4.86 -1.72
C PRO A 6 14.21 -4.39 -0.28
N HIS A 7 13.93 -3.10 -0.07
CA HIS A 7 13.75 -2.49 1.25
C HIS A 7 12.28 -2.25 1.65
N ALA A 8 11.31 -2.65 0.81
CA ALA A 8 9.91 -2.48 1.14
C ALA A 8 9.50 -3.35 2.35
N ASP A 9 8.69 -2.83 3.27
CA ASP A 9 8.15 -3.64 4.37
C ASP A 9 7.00 -4.57 3.93
N TRP A 10 6.59 -4.49 2.67
CA TRP A 10 5.50 -5.26 2.08
C TRP A 10 5.99 -6.19 0.96
N SER A 11 5.17 -7.20 0.64
CA SER A 11 5.33 -8.03 -0.56
C SER A 11 4.22 -7.74 -1.57
N ALA A 12 4.49 -7.93 -2.87
CA ALA A 12 3.47 -7.76 -3.91
C ALA A 12 2.21 -8.61 -3.64
N GLN A 13 2.39 -9.84 -3.14
CA GLN A 13 1.28 -10.71 -2.75
C GLN A 13 0.47 -10.10 -1.60
N SER A 14 1.11 -9.62 -0.53
CA SER A 14 0.41 -8.99 0.60
C SER A 14 -0.35 -7.73 0.18
N LEU A 15 0.23 -6.91 -0.70
CA LEU A 15 -0.40 -5.69 -1.22
C LEU A 15 -1.60 -6.02 -2.11
N ALA A 16 -1.50 -7.06 -2.95
CA ALA A 16 -2.60 -7.54 -3.78
C ALA A 16 -3.77 -8.06 -2.92
N LEU A 17 -3.49 -8.86 -1.89
CA LEU A 17 -4.52 -9.36 -0.98
C LEU A 17 -5.21 -8.21 -0.21
N TYR A 18 -4.44 -7.24 0.26
CA TYR A 18 -4.98 -6.04 0.92
C TYR A 18 -5.88 -5.24 -0.04
N THR A 19 -5.42 -5.01 -1.27
CA THR A 19 -6.19 -4.33 -2.32
C THR A 19 -7.53 -5.03 -2.55
N GLN A 20 -7.53 -6.36 -2.67
CA GLN A 20 -8.77 -7.14 -2.83
C GLN A 20 -9.70 -6.99 -1.62
N ALA A 21 -9.17 -7.08 -0.41
CA ALA A 21 -9.96 -6.93 0.82
C ALA A 21 -10.63 -5.55 0.91
N VAL A 22 -9.90 -4.48 0.56
CA VAL A 22 -10.46 -3.11 0.54
C VAL A 22 -11.56 -2.97 -0.51
N ILE A 23 -11.34 -3.46 -1.73
CA ILE A 23 -12.36 -3.39 -2.80
C ILE A 23 -13.63 -4.14 -2.37
N GLN A 24 -13.48 -5.37 -1.86
CA GLN A 24 -14.62 -6.19 -1.43
C GLN A 24 -15.37 -5.52 -0.27
N GLY A 25 -14.65 -5.02 0.74
CA GLY A 25 -15.23 -4.28 1.87
C GLY A 25 -15.95 -3.00 1.43
N ALA A 26 -15.38 -2.25 0.50
CA ALA A 26 -15.97 -1.02 -0.04
C ALA A 26 -17.35 -1.29 -0.67
N PHE A 27 -17.48 -2.35 -1.46
CA PHE A 27 -18.77 -2.73 -2.04
C PHE A 27 -19.79 -3.22 -1.00
N ILE A 28 -19.35 -3.90 0.05
CA ILE A 28 -20.22 -4.28 1.17
C ILE A 28 -20.78 -3.03 1.85
N LEU A 29 -19.93 -2.03 2.13
CA LEU A 29 -20.33 -0.77 2.74
C LEU A 29 -21.28 0.02 1.84
N ALA A 30 -21.01 0.08 0.53
CA ALA A 30 -21.88 0.77 -0.43
C ALA A 30 -23.31 0.19 -0.43
N LYS A 31 -23.42 -1.15 -0.42
CA LYS A 31 -24.71 -1.84 -0.31
C LYS A 31 -25.42 -1.53 1.01
N ALA A 32 -24.69 -1.54 2.12
CA ALA A 32 -25.24 -1.24 3.44
C ALA A 32 -25.71 0.21 3.58
N LYS A 33 -25.07 1.16 2.87
CA LYS A 33 -25.39 2.59 2.89
C LYS A 33 -26.30 3.04 1.75
N GLN A 34 -26.69 2.14 0.85
CA GLN A 34 -27.51 2.42 -0.33
C GLN A 34 -26.93 3.53 -1.22
N GLY A 35 -25.60 3.59 -1.34
CA GLY A 35 -24.94 4.65 -2.10
C GLY A 35 -23.46 4.36 -2.37
N PRO A 36 -22.89 4.93 -3.45
CA PRO A 36 -21.52 4.65 -3.84
C PRO A 36 -20.47 5.44 -3.05
N ASP A 37 -20.85 6.52 -2.37
CA ASP A 37 -19.92 7.51 -1.79
C ASP A 37 -18.89 6.86 -0.85
N VAL A 38 -19.35 5.97 0.04
CA VAL A 38 -18.45 5.25 0.97
C VAL A 38 -17.46 4.34 0.25
N ALA A 39 -17.82 3.78 -0.91
CA ALA A 39 -16.88 3.00 -1.69
C ALA A 39 -15.84 3.90 -2.38
N ALA A 40 -16.25 5.05 -2.90
CA ALA A 40 -15.33 6.03 -3.46
C ALA A 40 -14.29 6.47 -2.40
N ASP A 41 -14.75 6.78 -1.18
CA ASP A 41 -13.87 7.12 -0.07
C ASP A 41 -12.87 5.99 0.28
N CYS A 42 -13.31 4.73 0.25
CA CYS A 42 -12.41 3.58 0.46
C CYS A 42 -11.33 3.48 -0.63
N ILE A 43 -11.69 3.69 -1.90
CA ILE A 43 -10.76 3.63 -3.02
C ILE A 43 -9.78 4.81 -2.99
N ASP A 44 -10.24 6.01 -2.62
CA ASP A 44 -9.37 7.17 -2.42
C ASP A 44 -8.34 6.92 -1.32
N HIS A 45 -8.74 6.29 -0.22
CA HIS A 45 -7.80 5.88 0.83
C HIS A 45 -6.81 4.83 0.35
N LEU A 46 -7.25 3.83 -0.43
CA LEU A 46 -6.36 2.84 -1.02
C LEU A 46 -5.33 3.48 -1.94
N LYS A 47 -5.75 4.44 -2.78
CA LYS A 47 -4.86 5.21 -3.65
C LYS A 47 -3.79 5.95 -2.84
N ARG A 48 -4.19 6.71 -1.81
CA ARG A 48 -3.25 7.43 -0.93
C ARG A 48 -2.28 6.48 -0.24
N TYR A 49 -2.77 5.32 0.21
CA TYR A 49 -1.92 4.30 0.82
C TYR A 49 -0.85 3.79 -0.16
N ILE A 50 -1.24 3.48 -1.40
CA ILE A 50 -0.32 3.05 -2.45
C ILE A 50 0.71 4.16 -2.77
N GLU A 51 0.27 5.40 -2.93
CA GLU A 51 1.15 6.56 -3.14
C GLU A 51 2.18 6.70 -2.01
N LEU A 52 1.75 6.57 -0.74
CA LEU A 52 2.63 6.63 0.42
C LEU A 52 3.62 5.47 0.48
N LEU A 53 3.22 4.25 0.08
CA LEU A 53 4.14 3.11 0.05
C LEU A 53 5.31 3.35 -0.89
N PHE A 54 5.04 3.85 -2.11
CA PHE A 54 6.08 4.06 -3.12
C PHE A 54 6.89 5.36 -2.93
N ASN A 55 6.35 6.34 -2.19
CA ASN A 55 7.08 7.57 -1.87
C ASN A 55 8.02 7.42 -0.64
N ARG A 56 7.85 6.36 0.17
CA ARG A 56 8.73 6.05 1.32
C ARG A 56 10.03 5.35 0.91
N ASP A 57 10.05 4.68 -0.23
CA ASP A 57 11.22 3.93 -0.72
C ASP A 57 12.35 4.86 -1.22
N SER A 58 12.11 6.17 -1.38
CA SER A 58 13.10 7.15 -1.85
C SER A 58 14.11 7.59 -0.77
N THR A 59 13.90 7.26 0.50
CA THR A 59 14.72 7.76 1.63
C THR A 59 15.74 6.77 2.20
N GLY A 60 15.99 5.64 1.52
CA GLY A 60 16.85 4.55 2.01
C GLY A 60 18.18 4.37 1.28
N SER A 61 19.02 5.40 1.16
CA SER A 61 20.39 5.26 0.63
C SER A 61 21.44 6.04 1.45
N THR A 62 21.47 5.82 2.76
CA THR A 62 22.63 6.20 3.60
C THR A 62 22.81 5.17 4.72
N ARG A 63 23.28 3.99 4.34
CA ARG A 63 23.95 3.05 5.26
C ARG A 63 25.13 2.42 4.52
N ASP A 64 26.05 3.26 4.08
CA ASP A 64 27.43 2.86 3.84
C ASP A 64 28.29 3.57 4.89
N ASP A 65 28.62 2.84 5.96
CA ASP A 65 29.85 3.09 6.71
C ASP A 65 30.42 1.74 7.17
N PRO A 66 31.36 1.14 6.42
CA PRO A 66 32.15 0.03 6.93
C PRO A 66 33.22 0.59 7.89
N SER A 67 32.97 0.51 9.19
CA SER A 67 34.04 0.74 10.18
C SER A 67 35.11 -0.36 10.06
N PRO A 68 36.41 0.00 9.97
CA PRO A 68 37.51 -0.94 9.95
C PRO A 68 37.96 -1.25 11.38
N THR A 69 37.96 -2.52 11.76
CA THR A 69 38.80 -3.08 12.82
C THR A 69 39.24 -4.48 12.44
#